data_AF-J3BVL5-F1
#
_entry.id   AF-J3BVL5-F1
#
_cell.length_a   1.000
_cell.length_b   1.000
_cell.length_c   1.000
_cell.angle_alpha   90.00
_cell.angle_beta   90.00
_cell.angle_gamma   90.00
#
_symmetry.space_group_name_H-M   'P 1'
#
loop_
_entity.id
_entity.type
_entity.pdbx_description
1 polymer ?
#
loop_
_entity_poly.entity_id
_entity_poly.type
_entity_poly.pdbx_seq_one_letter_code
_entity_poly.pdbx_strand_id
1 'polypeptide(L)'
;MKIKKLFLLFLFLNVIFLQYTLAQKNSAVDNIVLKYPKNFSSTEELAKRIDTDFNTDYDKARAIYCWIAFNIKYDFDAFLNPPKTQRFSYRSEAEKQRKIQEFNNEILQKTFKSQKAVCEGFTLLYSHLASLVGLKSQIIRGDSKTRLSDIGRKNTESNHAWNIVLIDGKWRLIDVTWGQGYYNENKGAMIKEFSSIYFDTPPAYFFAKHFPDSGTFLGEKLSKDDFLNGPLIYNKLIENDSEITAPDSGIIEVKNGDKVTFRIKNISKSDQVYYLNKRNQPVKIENPKEKKGGLEFQVTFNRNIGQFITFYLYTNSIVSFKVIQK
;
A
#
# COMPACT_ATOMS: atom_id res chain seq x y z
N MET A 1 9.91 9.87 -40.99
CA MET A 1 9.10 8.99 -40.10
C MET A 1 9.89 7.90 -39.36
N LYS A 2 11.09 7.47 -39.79
CA LYS A 2 11.88 6.41 -39.13
C LYS A 2 12.60 6.85 -37.82
N ILE A 3 13.04 8.11 -37.74
CA ILE A 3 13.81 8.62 -36.57
C ILE A 3 12.95 8.74 -35.30
N LYS A 4 11.67 9.15 -35.42
CA LYS A 4 10.75 9.21 -34.27
C LYS A 4 10.44 7.84 -33.65
N LYS A 5 10.42 6.76 -34.46
CA LYS A 5 10.22 5.38 -33.97
C LYS A 5 11.46 4.85 -33.24
N LEU A 6 12.66 5.20 -33.68
CA LEU A 6 13.91 4.80 -33.02
C LEU A 6 14.11 5.52 -31.69
N PHE A 7 13.73 6.81 -31.61
CA PHE A 7 13.77 7.59 -30.37
C PHE A 7 12.77 7.07 -29.32
N LEU A 8 11.55 6.71 -29.75
CA LEU A 8 10.55 6.06 -28.88
C LEU A 8 11.01 4.68 -28.39
N LEU A 9 11.66 3.88 -29.24
CA LEU A 9 12.22 2.58 -28.85
C LEU A 9 13.36 2.74 -27.84
N PHE A 10 14.23 3.73 -28.01
CA PHE A 10 15.30 4.05 -27.07
C PHE A 10 14.74 4.53 -25.72
N LEU A 11 13.71 5.37 -25.71
CA LEU A 11 13.05 5.81 -24.48
C LEU A 11 12.38 4.64 -23.75
N PHE A 12 11.73 3.73 -24.48
CA PHE A 12 11.05 2.56 -23.91
C PHE A 12 12.05 1.54 -23.33
N LEU A 13 13.20 1.31 -23.99
CA LEU A 13 14.26 0.48 -23.44
C LEU A 13 14.80 1.07 -22.13
N ASN A 14 15.08 2.37 -22.07
CA ASN A 14 15.63 3.00 -20.86
C ASN A 14 14.67 2.89 -19.66
N VAL A 15 13.36 3.04 -19.87
CA VAL A 15 12.36 2.89 -18.80
C VAL A 15 12.34 1.45 -18.25
N ILE A 16 12.40 0.44 -19.13
CA ILE A 16 12.42 -0.97 -18.72
C ILE A 16 13.72 -1.31 -17.97
N PHE A 17 14.89 -0.84 -18.43
CA PHE A 17 16.16 -1.05 -17.74
C PHE A 17 16.22 -0.37 -16.37
N LEU A 18 15.64 0.83 -16.22
CA LEU A 18 15.55 1.55 -14.94
C LEU A 18 14.67 0.81 -13.92
N GLN A 19 13.56 0.21 -14.37
CA GLN A 19 12.69 -0.58 -13.48
C GLN A 19 13.35 -1.91 -13.07
N TYR A 20 14.02 -2.60 -14.01
CA TYR A 20 14.73 -3.85 -13.71
C TYR A 20 15.89 -3.64 -12.73
N THR A 21 16.66 -2.57 -12.89
CA THR A 21 17.76 -2.23 -11.99
C THR A 21 17.26 -1.85 -10.60
N LEU A 22 16.14 -1.13 -10.47
CA LEU A 22 15.54 -0.78 -9.18
C LEU A 22 15.00 -2.01 -8.43
N ALA A 23 14.35 -2.94 -9.14
CA ALA A 23 13.87 -4.20 -8.55
C ALA A 23 15.02 -5.13 -8.10
N GLN A 24 16.10 -5.23 -8.90
CA GLN A 24 17.32 -5.97 -8.52
C GLN A 24 18.07 -5.31 -7.36
N LYS A 25 18.08 -3.97 -7.29
CA LYS A 25 18.72 -3.24 -6.19
C LYS A 25 17.95 -3.40 -4.88
N ASN A 26 16.62 -3.32 -4.92
CA ASN A 26 15.78 -3.57 -3.74
C ASN A 26 16.04 -4.98 -3.18
N SER A 27 16.10 -6.00 -4.03
CA SER A 27 16.34 -7.37 -3.55
C SER A 27 17.73 -7.57 -2.92
N ALA A 28 18.75 -6.81 -3.34
CA ALA A 28 20.07 -6.86 -2.72
C ALA A 28 20.07 -6.34 -1.26
N VAL A 29 19.44 -5.18 -1.02
CA VAL A 29 19.27 -4.62 0.34
C VAL A 29 18.48 -5.59 1.21
N ASP A 30 17.36 -6.09 0.70
CA ASP A 30 16.48 -7.02 1.41
C ASP A 30 17.27 -8.27 1.86
N ASN A 31 18.07 -8.86 0.96
CA ASN A 31 18.87 -10.05 1.23
C ASN A 31 19.97 -9.82 2.27
N ILE A 32 20.54 -8.62 2.35
CA ILE A 32 21.52 -8.26 3.38
C ILE A 32 20.82 -8.12 4.73
N VAL A 33 19.70 -7.39 4.77
CA VAL A 33 18.94 -7.14 6.01
C VAL A 33 18.32 -8.42 6.56
N LEU A 34 17.91 -9.37 5.72
CA LEU A 34 17.45 -10.70 6.15
C LEU A 34 18.50 -11.48 6.95
N LYS A 35 19.79 -11.17 6.77
CA LYS A 35 20.90 -11.80 7.50
C LYS A 35 21.24 -11.07 8.80
N TYR A 36 20.59 -9.95 9.11
CA TYR A 36 20.82 -9.25 10.37
C TYR A 36 20.35 -10.10 11.55
N PRO A 37 20.92 -9.88 12.74
CA PRO A 37 20.32 -10.36 13.97
C PRO A 37 18.86 -9.94 14.05
N LYS A 38 17.99 -10.84 14.51
CA LYS A 38 16.58 -10.52 14.76
C LYS A 38 16.43 -9.48 15.86
N ASN A 39 17.35 -9.47 16.81
CA ASN A 39 17.36 -8.56 17.96
C ASN A 39 18.66 -7.75 17.97
N PHE A 40 18.52 -6.46 18.25
CA PHE A 40 19.63 -5.55 18.53
C PHE A 40 19.46 -5.02 19.95
N SER A 41 20.56 -4.67 20.62
CA SER A 41 20.51 -4.17 22.01
C SER A 41 19.86 -2.78 22.10
N SER A 42 19.99 -1.98 21.05
CA SER A 42 19.36 -0.66 20.94
C SER A 42 19.05 -0.28 19.48
N THR A 43 18.24 0.77 19.32
CA THR A 43 17.95 1.37 18.01
C THR A 43 19.19 1.96 17.36
N GLU A 44 20.13 2.47 18.17
CA GLU A 44 21.39 3.06 17.71
C GLU A 44 22.33 1.98 17.15
N GLU A 45 22.35 0.78 17.74
CA GLU A 45 23.13 -0.33 17.21
C GLU A 45 22.61 -0.78 15.84
N LEU A 46 21.29 -0.91 15.69
CA LEU A 46 20.66 -1.21 14.41
C LEU A 46 20.94 -0.11 13.38
N ALA A 47 20.76 1.16 13.75
CA ALA A 47 21.02 2.30 12.87
C ALA A 47 22.49 2.34 12.43
N LYS A 48 23.44 2.15 13.35
CA LYS A 48 24.87 2.06 13.04
C LYS A 48 25.17 0.91 12.08
N ARG A 49 24.52 -0.24 12.26
CA ARG A 49 24.68 -1.38 11.36
C ARG A 49 24.20 -1.04 9.95
N ILE A 50 23.04 -0.42 9.82
CA ILE A 50 22.50 0.06 8.54
C ILE A 50 23.45 1.09 7.90
N ASP A 51 23.93 2.05 8.68
CA ASP A 51 24.82 3.12 8.21
C ASP A 51 26.19 2.59 7.75
N THR A 52 26.65 1.47 8.32
CA THR A 52 27.88 0.79 7.91
C THR A 52 27.70 0.00 6.61
N ASP A 53 26.56 -0.69 6.45
CA ASP A 53 26.32 -1.57 5.30
C ASP A 53 25.84 -0.82 4.06
N PHE A 54 25.23 0.37 4.22
CA PHE A 54 24.59 1.11 3.14
C PHE A 54 25.01 2.58 3.10
N ASN A 55 25.44 3.04 1.93
CA ASN A 55 25.96 4.41 1.77
C ASN A 55 24.93 5.41 1.21
N THR A 56 23.88 4.94 0.52
CA THR A 56 22.89 5.82 -0.11
C THR A 56 21.66 6.00 0.75
N ASP A 57 21.02 7.18 0.69
CA ASP A 57 19.78 7.47 1.39
C ASP A 57 18.69 6.45 1.07
N TYR A 58 18.59 6.06 -0.20
CA TYR A 58 17.61 5.08 -0.66
C TYR A 58 17.84 3.70 -0.03
N ASP A 59 19.10 3.23 0.00
CA ASP A 59 19.41 1.90 0.55
C ASP A 59 19.24 1.88 2.07
N LYS A 60 19.60 2.96 2.77
CA LYS A 60 19.34 3.12 4.21
C LYS A 60 17.84 3.11 4.51
N ALA A 61 17.04 3.89 3.77
CA ALA A 61 15.59 3.93 3.92
C ALA A 61 14.96 2.55 3.65
N ARG A 62 15.44 1.85 2.61
CA ARG A 62 14.99 0.50 2.28
C ARG A 62 15.38 -0.50 3.36
N ALA A 63 16.58 -0.37 3.93
CA ALA A 63 17.03 -1.26 4.99
C ALA A 63 16.19 -1.12 6.27
N ILE A 64 15.84 0.11 6.65
CA ILE A 64 14.91 0.38 7.76
C ILE A 64 13.55 -0.27 7.50
N TYR A 65 12.98 -0.04 6.30
CA TYR A 65 11.71 -0.63 5.88
C TYR A 65 11.73 -2.16 6.03
N CYS A 66 12.76 -2.79 5.46
CA CYS A 66 12.92 -4.24 5.46
C CYS A 66 13.09 -4.79 6.87
N TRP A 67 13.97 -4.19 7.68
CA TRP A 67 14.20 -4.70 9.03
C TRP A 67 12.92 -4.63 9.87
N ILE A 68 12.18 -3.53 9.80
CA ILE A 68 10.90 -3.40 10.52
C ILE A 68 9.89 -4.42 10.00
N ALA A 69 9.67 -4.51 8.69
CA ALA A 69 8.72 -5.45 8.09
C ALA A 69 9.08 -6.93 8.35
N PHE A 70 10.36 -7.24 8.50
CA PHE A 70 10.83 -8.59 8.82
C PHE A 70 10.82 -8.93 10.30
N ASN A 71 10.80 -7.97 11.22
CA ASN A 71 10.98 -8.28 12.64
C ASN A 71 9.80 -7.87 13.51
N ILE A 72 9.14 -6.75 13.20
CA ILE A 72 7.96 -6.33 13.94
C ILE A 72 6.75 -7.18 13.49
N LYS A 73 5.76 -7.34 14.37
CA LYS A 73 4.48 -8.02 14.11
C LYS A 73 3.33 -7.09 14.44
N TYR A 74 2.24 -7.20 13.69
CA TYR A 74 1.07 -6.37 13.93
C TYR A 74 0.35 -6.87 15.19
N ASP A 75 0.06 -5.96 16.10
CA ASP A 75 -0.70 -6.23 17.31
C ASP A 75 -2.19 -6.15 17.04
N PHE A 76 -2.73 -7.18 16.37
CA PHE A 76 -4.15 -7.21 16.02
C PHE A 76 -5.05 -7.21 17.27
N ASP A 77 -4.63 -7.84 18.36
CA ASP A 77 -5.38 -7.84 19.62
C ASP A 77 -5.47 -6.43 20.21
N ALA A 78 -4.36 -5.68 20.20
CA ALA A 78 -4.34 -4.29 20.64
C ALA A 78 -5.10 -3.36 19.67
N PHE A 79 -5.15 -3.70 18.38
CA PHE A 79 -5.97 -2.97 17.42
C PHE A 79 -7.47 -3.18 17.69
N LEU A 80 -7.90 -4.41 17.98
CA LEU A 80 -9.30 -4.71 18.33
C LEU A 80 -9.69 -4.17 19.71
N ASN A 81 -8.75 -4.20 20.67
CA ASN A 81 -8.96 -3.78 22.05
C ASN A 81 -7.95 -2.69 22.42
N PRO A 82 -8.10 -1.47 21.86
CA PRO A 82 -7.15 -0.40 22.11
C PRO A 82 -7.14 -0.01 23.58
N PRO A 83 -5.96 0.30 24.16
CA PRO A 83 -5.89 0.82 25.52
C PRO A 83 -6.68 2.13 25.62
N LYS A 84 -7.18 2.44 26.83
CA LYS A 84 -7.93 3.68 27.08
C LYS A 84 -7.10 4.88 26.64
N THR A 85 -7.74 5.80 25.92
CA THR A 85 -7.12 7.04 25.46
C THR A 85 -6.53 7.80 26.65
N GLN A 86 -5.21 8.02 26.63
CA GLN A 86 -4.54 8.78 27.67
C GLN A 86 -4.77 10.27 27.43
N ARG A 87 -5.51 10.92 28.34
CA ARG A 87 -5.70 12.37 28.33
C ARG A 87 -4.69 13.00 29.28
N PHE A 88 -4.02 14.06 28.84
CA PHE A 88 -3.14 14.86 29.67
C PHE A 88 -3.49 16.35 29.54
N SER A 89 -3.32 17.09 30.63
CA SER A 89 -3.38 18.56 30.62
C SER A 89 -1.98 19.14 30.43
N TYR A 90 -1.91 20.37 29.94
CA TYR A 90 -0.65 21.11 29.72
C TYR A 90 -0.88 22.61 29.98
N ARG A 91 0.17 23.32 30.39
CA ARG A 91 0.12 24.76 30.71
C ARG A 91 0.80 25.63 29.67
N SER A 92 1.56 25.02 28.76
CA SER A 92 2.23 25.70 27.64
C SER A 92 2.37 24.75 26.45
N GLU A 93 2.58 25.30 25.25
CA GLU A 93 2.85 24.49 24.06
C GLU A 93 4.15 23.69 24.20
N ALA A 94 5.19 24.26 24.83
CA ALA A 94 6.44 23.55 25.10
C ALA A 94 6.23 22.31 26.01
N GLU A 95 5.40 22.43 27.05
CA GLU A 95 5.05 21.30 27.93
C GLU A 95 4.27 20.22 27.17
N LYS A 96 3.31 20.63 26.33
CA LYS A 96 2.54 19.71 25.50
C LYS A 96 3.44 18.91 24.55
N GLN A 97 4.39 19.58 23.88
CA GLN A 97 5.33 18.90 22.98
C GLN A 97 6.23 17.92 23.73
N ARG A 98 6.71 18.27 24.93
CA ARG A 98 7.47 17.34 25.77
C ARG A 98 6.68 16.09 26.15
N LYS A 99 5.43 16.26 26.60
CA LYS A 99 4.54 15.14 26.96
C LYS A 99 4.24 14.23 25.76
N ILE A 100 4.02 14.80 24.58
CA ILE A 100 3.85 14.03 23.34
C ILE A 100 5.13 13.25 23.01
N GLN A 101 6.29 13.88 23.13
CA GLN A 101 7.57 13.23 22.88
C GLN A 101 7.83 12.07 23.85
N GLU A 102 7.56 12.25 25.13
CA GLU A 102 7.69 11.21 26.16
C GLU A 102 6.79 10.01 25.82
N PHE A 103 5.52 10.25 25.52
CA PHE A 103 4.56 9.22 25.12
C PHE A 103 5.01 8.47 23.85
N ASN A 104 5.45 9.20 22.83
CA ASN A 104 5.97 8.61 21.59
C ASN A 104 7.23 7.77 21.85
N ASN A 105 8.11 8.21 22.74
CA ASN A 105 9.29 7.45 23.14
C ASN A 105 8.91 6.14 23.84
N GLU A 106 7.88 6.14 24.69
CA GLU A 106 7.38 4.91 25.33
C GLU A 106 6.88 3.90 24.30
N ILE A 107 6.05 4.34 23.34
CA ILE A 107 5.54 3.48 22.25
C ILE A 107 6.71 2.93 21.41
N LEU A 108 7.67 3.78 21.06
CA LEU A 108 8.84 3.38 20.29
C LEU A 108 9.65 2.31 21.02
N GLN A 109 9.98 2.54 22.28
CA GLN A 109 10.78 1.61 23.08
C GLN A 109 10.04 0.29 23.27
N LYS A 110 8.72 0.35 23.51
CA LYS A 110 7.88 -0.84 23.56
C LYS A 110 7.90 -1.59 22.24
N THR A 111 7.69 -0.90 21.12
CA THR A 111 7.65 -1.49 19.77
C THR A 111 8.96 -2.20 19.43
N PHE A 112 10.09 -1.55 19.67
CA PHE A 112 11.40 -2.12 19.39
C PHE A 112 11.69 -3.34 20.26
N LYS A 113 11.43 -3.27 21.57
CA LYS A 113 11.71 -4.36 22.52
C LYS A 113 10.76 -5.55 22.37
N SER A 114 9.46 -5.30 22.19
CA SER A 114 8.46 -6.37 22.06
C SER A 114 8.38 -6.95 20.65
N GLN A 115 8.90 -6.22 19.65
CA GLN A 115 8.73 -6.49 18.24
C GLN A 115 7.26 -6.64 17.82
N LYS A 116 6.36 -5.91 18.49
CA LYS A 116 4.91 -5.96 18.26
C LYS A 116 4.30 -4.57 18.44
N ALA A 117 3.51 -4.11 17.46
CA ALA A 117 2.84 -2.81 17.52
C ALA A 117 1.63 -2.71 16.57
N VAL A 118 0.85 -1.63 16.71
CA VAL A 118 -0.08 -1.13 15.69
C VAL A 118 0.61 -0.06 14.82
N CYS A 119 -0.06 0.46 13.79
CA CYS A 119 0.51 1.41 12.80
C CYS A 119 1.29 2.58 13.41
N GLU A 120 0.87 3.12 14.55
CA GLU A 120 1.61 4.18 15.26
C GLU A 120 3.01 3.76 15.71
N GLY A 121 3.18 2.55 16.25
CA GLY A 121 4.50 2.06 16.65
C GLY A 121 5.42 1.81 15.46
N PHE A 122 4.87 1.30 14.34
CA PHE A 122 5.63 1.15 13.08
C PHE A 122 6.16 2.49 12.58
N THR A 123 5.29 3.50 12.50
CA THR A 123 5.64 4.81 11.94
C THR A 123 6.58 5.62 12.83
N LEU A 124 6.45 5.49 14.15
CA LEU A 124 7.39 6.05 15.13
C LEU A 124 8.77 5.38 15.03
N LEU A 125 8.81 4.04 15.02
CA LEU A 125 10.07 3.31 14.91
C LEU A 125 10.79 3.63 13.59
N TYR A 126 10.06 3.68 12.47
CA TYR A 126 10.63 4.07 11.19
C TYR A 126 11.24 5.47 11.26
N SER A 127 10.49 6.46 11.77
CA SER A 127 10.95 7.85 11.81
C SER A 127 12.18 8.04 12.70
N HIS A 128 12.27 7.30 13.80
CA HIS A 128 13.44 7.32 14.69
C HIS A 128 14.67 6.66 14.06
N LEU A 129 14.52 5.49 13.44
CA LEU A 129 15.65 4.88 12.73
C LEU A 129 16.09 5.75 11.55
N ALA A 130 15.15 6.39 10.85
CA ALA A 130 15.44 7.34 9.79
C ALA A 130 16.26 8.53 10.30
N SER A 131 15.87 9.13 11.43
CA SER A 131 16.61 10.26 12.01
C SER A 131 18.02 9.86 12.46
N LEU A 132 18.21 8.66 13.02
CA LEU A 132 19.51 8.14 13.43
C LEU A 132 20.48 7.92 12.26
N VAL A 133 19.97 7.68 11.05
CA VAL A 133 20.80 7.53 9.83
C VAL A 133 20.79 8.79 8.95
N GLY A 134 20.32 9.93 9.48
CA GLY A 134 20.36 11.24 8.82
C GLY A 134 19.23 11.52 7.83
N LEU A 135 18.21 10.67 7.75
CA LEU A 135 17.07 10.83 6.86
C LEU A 135 15.95 11.67 7.51
N LYS A 136 15.29 12.50 6.70
CA LYS A 136 14.08 13.22 7.14
C LYS A 136 12.85 12.36 6.88
N SER A 137 12.06 12.12 7.92
CA SER A 137 10.79 11.40 7.87
C SER A 137 9.66 12.24 8.46
N GLN A 138 8.45 12.08 7.94
CA GLN A 138 7.22 12.60 8.53
C GLN A 138 6.19 11.48 8.66
N ILE A 139 5.44 11.50 9.77
CA ILE A 139 4.31 10.59 9.99
C ILE A 139 3.06 11.26 9.46
N ILE A 140 2.34 10.55 8.60
CA ILE A 140 1.06 10.97 8.04
C ILE A 140 -0.03 10.09 8.63
N ARG A 141 -1.08 10.72 9.16
CA ARG A 141 -2.31 10.05 9.61
C ARG A 141 -3.39 10.19 8.55
N GLY A 142 -4.26 9.20 8.47
CA GLY A 142 -5.33 9.22 7.49
C GLY A 142 -6.25 8.03 7.52
N ASP A 143 -7.07 7.98 6.49
CA ASP A 143 -8.08 6.97 6.26
C ASP A 143 -7.56 5.88 5.32
N SER A 144 -7.86 4.61 5.62
CA SER A 144 -7.51 3.46 4.79
C SER A 144 -8.72 2.81 4.13
N LYS A 145 -8.48 2.22 2.95
CA LYS A 145 -9.49 1.49 2.18
C LYS A 145 -9.03 0.06 1.93
N THR A 146 -9.63 -0.88 2.67
CA THR A 146 -9.15 -2.28 2.73
C THR A 146 -10.28 -3.30 2.56
N ARG A 147 -11.53 -2.93 2.78
CA ARG A 147 -12.69 -3.83 2.74
C ARG A 147 -13.62 -3.51 1.58
N LEU A 148 -14.38 -4.52 1.14
CA LEU A 148 -15.41 -4.34 0.11
C LEU A 148 -16.44 -3.27 0.49
N SER A 149 -16.82 -3.22 1.78
CA SER A 149 -17.75 -2.23 2.32
C SER A 149 -17.23 -0.80 2.28
N ASP A 150 -15.92 -0.60 2.11
CA ASP A 150 -15.33 0.74 2.00
C ASP A 150 -15.60 1.39 0.63
N ILE A 151 -16.00 0.62 -0.40
CA ILE A 151 -16.35 1.17 -1.71
C ILE A 151 -17.66 1.98 -1.60
N GLY A 152 -17.54 3.30 -1.76
CA GLY A 152 -18.65 4.25 -1.66
C GLY A 152 -19.19 4.39 -0.24
N ARG A 153 -18.36 4.16 0.80
CA ARG A 153 -18.80 4.40 2.19
C ARG A 153 -18.97 5.87 2.48
N LYS A 154 -19.91 6.19 3.38
CA LYS A 154 -20.21 7.57 3.80
C LYS A 154 -19.39 8.00 5.02
N ASN A 155 -19.16 7.08 5.94
CA ASN A 155 -18.40 7.36 7.16
C ASN A 155 -16.92 7.25 6.87
N THR A 156 -16.16 8.26 7.28
CA THR A 156 -14.70 8.28 7.20
C THR A 156 -14.07 8.42 8.56
N GLU A 157 -12.97 7.74 8.78
CA GLU A 157 -12.25 7.69 10.05
C GLU A 157 -10.75 7.73 9.78
N SER A 158 -10.00 8.44 10.61
CA SER A 158 -8.54 8.30 10.63
C SER A 158 -8.20 7.00 11.35
N ASN A 159 -8.02 5.92 10.60
CA ASN A 159 -7.77 4.58 11.13
C ASN A 159 -6.38 4.03 10.79
N HIS A 160 -5.54 4.79 10.09
CA HIS A 160 -4.21 4.34 9.70
C HIS A 160 -3.16 5.45 9.73
N ALA A 161 -1.90 5.05 9.75
CA ALA A 161 -0.75 5.95 9.71
C ALA A 161 0.40 5.34 8.90
N TRP A 162 1.12 6.18 8.17
CA TRP A 162 2.27 5.81 7.34
C TRP A 162 3.36 6.89 7.39
N ASN A 163 4.48 6.67 6.69
CA ASN A 163 5.56 7.63 6.60
C ASN A 163 5.70 8.23 5.19
N ILE A 164 6.19 9.46 5.14
CA ILE A 164 6.90 9.96 3.97
C ILE A 164 8.35 10.24 4.34
N VAL A 165 9.27 9.94 3.44
CA VAL A 165 10.71 10.05 3.70
C VAL A 165 11.38 10.80 2.57
N LEU A 166 12.23 11.77 2.90
CA LEU A 166 13.01 12.50 1.92
C LEU A 166 14.23 11.65 1.52
N ILE A 167 14.21 11.13 0.30
CA ILE A 167 15.27 10.27 -0.25
C ILE A 167 15.77 10.93 -1.54
N ASP A 168 17.07 11.21 -1.62
CA ASP A 168 17.70 11.86 -2.79
C ASP A 168 16.95 13.14 -3.23
N GLY A 169 16.52 13.95 -2.25
CA GLY A 169 15.79 15.20 -2.48
C GLY A 169 14.30 15.05 -2.85
N LYS A 170 13.75 13.83 -2.89
CA LYS A 170 12.33 13.58 -3.20
C LYS A 170 11.61 12.87 -2.05
N TRP A 171 10.44 13.38 -1.66
CA TRP A 171 9.57 12.72 -0.69
C TRP A 171 8.96 11.44 -1.28
N ARG A 172 9.19 10.31 -0.62
CA ARG A 172 8.71 8.97 -1.01
C ARG A 172 7.68 8.46 -0.02
N LEU A 173 6.65 7.79 -0.52
CA LEU A 173 5.56 7.20 0.27
C LEU A 173 5.98 5.81 0.77
N ILE A 174 5.88 5.59 2.08
CA ILE A 174 6.30 4.35 2.73
C ILE A 174 5.26 3.93 3.75
N ASP A 175 4.72 2.72 3.61
CA ASP A 175 3.88 2.07 4.62
C ASP A 175 4.48 0.71 5.01
N VAL A 176 5.31 0.74 6.05
CA VAL A 176 5.94 -0.47 6.58
C VAL A 176 4.96 -1.38 7.32
N THR A 177 3.81 -0.86 7.78
CA THR A 177 2.78 -1.66 8.46
C THR A 177 2.16 -2.65 7.48
N TRP A 178 1.75 -2.18 6.30
CA TRP A 178 1.23 -3.03 5.23
C TRP A 178 2.35 -3.75 4.46
N GLY A 179 3.57 -3.22 4.53
CA GLY A 179 4.78 -3.87 4.04
C GLY A 179 5.13 -5.19 4.71
N GLN A 180 4.75 -5.41 5.97
CA GLN A 180 5.06 -6.65 6.67
C GLN A 180 4.10 -7.81 6.35
N GLY A 181 2.88 -7.49 5.88
CA GLY A 181 1.79 -8.46 5.77
C GLY A 181 0.41 -7.84 5.88
N TYR A 182 -0.60 -8.70 5.97
CA TYR A 182 -2.01 -8.30 5.92
C TYR A 182 -2.89 -9.19 6.81
N TYR A 183 -4.07 -8.70 7.16
CA TYR A 183 -5.07 -9.51 7.87
C TYR A 183 -5.85 -10.38 6.88
N ASN A 184 -5.88 -11.69 7.12
CA ASN A 184 -6.68 -12.62 6.34
C ASN A 184 -7.98 -12.91 7.07
N GLU A 185 -9.08 -12.30 6.61
CA GLU A 185 -10.41 -12.45 7.21
C GLU A 185 -10.87 -13.91 7.28
N ASN A 186 -10.63 -14.70 6.23
CA ASN A 186 -11.05 -16.11 6.19
C ASN A 186 -10.33 -16.97 7.23
N LYS A 187 -9.07 -16.65 7.53
CA LYS A 187 -8.26 -17.33 8.55
C LYS A 187 -8.40 -16.69 9.93
N GLY A 188 -9.04 -15.53 10.03
CA GLY A 188 -9.12 -14.73 11.25
C GLY A 188 -7.76 -14.29 11.80
N ALA A 189 -6.72 -14.20 10.97
CA ALA A 189 -5.33 -14.08 11.43
C ALA A 189 -4.48 -13.14 10.56
N MET A 190 -3.49 -12.50 11.20
CA MET A 190 -2.43 -11.77 10.50
C MET A 190 -1.52 -12.74 9.77
N ILE A 191 -1.38 -12.55 8.45
CA ILE A 191 -0.45 -13.28 7.60
C ILE A 191 0.75 -12.39 7.36
N LYS A 192 1.93 -12.90 7.74
CA LYS A 192 3.19 -12.26 7.42
C LYS A 192 3.55 -12.58 5.98
N GLU A 193 3.45 -11.59 5.12
CA GLU A 193 3.81 -11.65 3.71
C GLU A 193 4.49 -10.32 3.39
N PHE A 194 5.82 -10.34 3.36
CA PHE A 194 6.58 -9.15 3.02
C PHE A 194 6.18 -8.67 1.64
N SER A 195 5.81 -7.40 1.54
CA SER A 195 5.44 -6.77 0.29
C SER A 195 6.36 -5.60 0.03
N SER A 196 7.06 -5.58 -1.09
CA SER A 196 7.96 -4.47 -1.44
C SER A 196 7.21 -3.23 -1.95
N ILE A 197 5.95 -3.39 -2.38
CA ILE A 197 5.17 -2.34 -3.06
C ILE A 197 4.88 -1.14 -2.18
N TYR A 198 4.96 -1.29 -0.85
CA TYR A 198 4.74 -0.22 0.13
C TYR A 198 6.00 0.57 0.49
N PHE A 199 7.06 0.44 -0.31
CA PHE A 199 8.26 1.26 -0.23
C PHE A 199 8.45 2.02 -1.54
N ASP A 200 8.55 3.35 -1.47
CA ASP A 200 8.57 4.24 -2.65
C ASP A 200 7.37 3.98 -3.59
N THR A 201 6.18 3.83 -3.00
CA THR A 201 4.97 3.50 -3.75
C THR A 201 4.57 4.67 -4.66
N PRO A 202 4.21 4.42 -5.94
CA PRO A 202 3.65 5.45 -6.80
C PRO A 202 2.39 6.10 -6.19
N PRO A 203 2.28 7.45 -6.19
CA PRO A 203 1.13 8.16 -5.60
C PRO A 203 -0.24 7.68 -6.08
N ALA A 204 -0.39 7.37 -7.38
CA ALA A 204 -1.65 6.88 -7.94
C ALA A 204 -2.13 5.58 -7.26
N TYR A 205 -1.21 4.66 -6.95
CA TYR A 205 -1.52 3.43 -6.26
C TYR A 205 -1.68 3.63 -4.75
N PHE A 206 -0.82 4.45 -4.16
CA PHE A 206 -0.83 4.69 -2.73
C PHE A 206 -2.14 5.36 -2.28
N PHE A 207 -2.57 6.41 -3.01
CA PHE A 207 -3.77 7.17 -2.66
C PHE A 207 -5.09 6.54 -3.10
N ALA A 208 -5.05 5.46 -3.90
CA ALA A 208 -6.22 4.60 -4.09
C ALA A 208 -6.58 3.82 -2.81
N LYS A 209 -5.63 3.70 -1.87
CA LYS A 209 -5.77 2.90 -0.64
C LYS A 209 -5.59 3.71 0.66
N HIS A 210 -4.96 4.88 0.57
CA HIS A 210 -4.69 5.79 1.68
C HIS A 210 -5.20 7.19 1.38
N PHE A 211 -5.83 7.84 2.33
CA PHE A 211 -6.22 9.24 2.19
C PHE A 211 -5.74 10.04 3.40
N PRO A 212 -4.80 10.98 3.24
CA PRO A 212 -4.27 11.74 4.37
C PRO A 212 -5.35 12.65 4.97
N ASP A 213 -5.34 12.81 6.29
CA ASP A 213 -6.28 13.70 6.99
C ASP A 213 -6.17 15.16 6.52
N SER A 214 -4.99 15.57 6.07
CA SER A 214 -4.74 16.88 5.48
C SER A 214 -5.47 17.09 4.14
N GLY A 215 -5.94 16.02 3.50
CA GLY A 215 -6.50 16.04 2.14
C GLY A 215 -5.50 16.44 1.06
N THR A 216 -4.20 16.48 1.38
CA THR A 216 -3.15 16.97 0.49
C THR A 216 -1.89 16.12 0.55
N PHE A 217 -1.15 16.08 -0.56
CA PHE A 217 0.20 15.53 -0.63
C PHE A 217 1.11 16.52 -1.34
N LEU A 218 2.17 16.97 -0.66
CA LEU A 218 3.12 17.98 -1.16
C LEU A 218 2.45 19.26 -1.68
N GLY A 219 1.34 19.67 -1.05
CA GLY A 219 0.56 20.85 -1.43
C GLY A 219 -0.50 20.61 -2.50
N GLU A 220 -0.50 19.45 -3.16
CA GLU A 220 -1.54 19.07 -4.12
C GLU A 220 -2.74 18.48 -3.40
N LYS A 221 -3.95 18.91 -3.78
CA LYS A 221 -5.19 18.42 -3.20
C LYS A 221 -5.54 17.04 -3.78
N LEU A 222 -5.87 16.11 -2.90
CA LEU A 222 -6.36 14.79 -3.28
C LEU A 222 -7.90 14.79 -3.30
N SER A 223 -8.47 14.06 -4.25
CA SER A 223 -9.93 13.90 -4.36
C SER A 223 -10.42 12.85 -3.36
N LYS A 224 -11.12 13.30 -2.32
CA LYS A 224 -11.76 12.39 -1.36
C LYS A 224 -12.85 11.55 -2.03
N ASP A 225 -13.53 12.11 -3.03
CA ASP A 225 -14.56 11.40 -3.78
C ASP A 225 -13.96 10.27 -4.63
N ASP A 226 -12.79 10.48 -5.26
CA ASP A 226 -12.12 9.42 -6.02
C ASP A 226 -11.63 8.31 -5.09
N PHE A 227 -11.10 8.67 -3.92
CA PHE A 227 -10.71 7.69 -2.89
C PHE A 227 -11.90 6.84 -2.43
N LEU A 228 -13.03 7.46 -2.07
CA LEU A 228 -14.21 6.74 -1.57
C LEU A 228 -14.89 5.93 -2.66
N ASN A 229 -15.09 6.51 -3.84
CA ASN A 229 -15.87 5.92 -4.91
C ASN A 229 -15.06 5.08 -5.89
N GLY A 230 -13.72 5.09 -5.83
CA GLY A 230 -12.85 4.23 -6.62
C GLY A 230 -13.02 2.74 -6.30
N PRO A 231 -12.46 1.84 -7.10
CA PRO A 231 -12.48 0.41 -6.79
C PRO A 231 -11.60 0.07 -5.57
N LEU A 232 -11.75 -1.14 -5.04
CA LEU A 232 -10.84 -1.68 -4.03
C LEU A 232 -9.67 -2.40 -4.74
N ILE A 233 -8.46 -1.88 -4.57
CA ILE A 233 -7.25 -2.38 -5.23
C ILE A 233 -6.48 -3.34 -4.30
N TYR A 234 -6.21 -4.57 -4.77
CA TYR A 234 -5.41 -5.54 -4.05
C TYR A 234 -3.92 -5.45 -4.42
N ASN A 235 -3.04 -5.88 -3.51
CA ASN A 235 -1.58 -5.82 -3.69
C ASN A 235 -1.13 -6.48 -5.00
N LYS A 236 -1.76 -7.60 -5.37
CA LYS A 236 -1.41 -8.38 -6.56
C LYS A 236 -1.65 -7.60 -7.87
N LEU A 237 -2.55 -6.62 -7.91
CA LEU A 237 -2.67 -5.74 -9.07
C LEU A 237 -1.39 -4.88 -9.22
N ILE A 238 -0.92 -4.31 -8.11
CA ILE A 238 0.25 -3.43 -8.05
C ILE A 238 1.54 -4.23 -8.31
N GLU A 239 1.67 -5.43 -7.73
CA GLU A 239 2.82 -6.31 -7.93
C GLU A 239 3.00 -6.75 -9.40
N ASN A 240 1.90 -6.84 -10.15
CA ASN A 240 1.92 -7.11 -11.59
C ASN A 240 2.02 -5.84 -12.44
N ASP A 241 2.32 -4.69 -11.83
CA ASP A 241 2.31 -3.36 -12.48
C ASP A 241 1.05 -3.11 -13.32
N SER A 242 -0.09 -3.65 -12.88
CA SER A 242 -1.36 -3.58 -13.58
C SER A 242 -2.17 -2.39 -13.09
N GLU A 243 -2.97 -1.81 -13.97
CA GLU A 243 -3.77 -0.62 -13.66
C GLU A 243 -5.18 -0.78 -14.21
N ILE A 244 -6.19 -0.56 -13.37
CA ILE A 244 -7.59 -0.49 -13.80
C ILE A 244 -7.84 0.88 -14.45
N THR A 245 -8.38 0.88 -15.67
CA THR A 245 -8.61 2.09 -16.48
C THR A 245 -10.04 2.23 -16.98
N ALA A 246 -10.89 1.24 -16.69
CA ALA A 246 -12.34 1.33 -16.85
C ALA A 246 -13.01 0.21 -16.03
N PRO A 247 -14.18 0.48 -15.41
CA PRO A 247 -14.82 1.80 -15.28
C PRO A 247 -14.03 2.73 -14.33
N ASP A 248 -14.26 4.04 -14.45
CA ASP A 248 -13.56 5.05 -13.64
C ASP A 248 -14.02 5.05 -12.17
N SER A 249 -15.22 4.53 -11.91
CA SER A 249 -15.76 4.35 -10.56
C SER A 249 -15.67 2.89 -10.12
N GLY A 250 -15.41 2.70 -8.82
CA GLY A 250 -15.60 1.45 -8.11
C GLY A 250 -17.06 1.07 -7.90
N ILE A 251 -18.00 1.98 -8.14
CA ILE A 251 -19.44 1.76 -8.04
C ILE A 251 -20.01 1.56 -9.44
N ILE A 252 -20.67 0.42 -9.65
CA ILE A 252 -21.27 0.02 -10.92
C ILE A 252 -22.78 -0.02 -10.75
N GLU A 253 -23.47 0.95 -11.35
CA GLU A 253 -24.93 1.00 -11.37
C GLU A 253 -25.47 0.35 -12.64
N VAL A 254 -26.24 -0.73 -12.50
CA VAL A 254 -26.66 -1.59 -13.63
C VAL A 254 -28.06 -2.14 -13.44
N LYS A 255 -28.76 -2.40 -14.55
CA LYS A 255 -29.98 -3.20 -14.63
C LYS A 255 -29.65 -4.63 -15.03
N ASN A 256 -30.60 -5.55 -14.82
CA ASN A 256 -30.44 -6.94 -15.24
C ASN A 256 -30.35 -7.06 -16.77
N GLY A 257 -29.22 -7.59 -17.27
CA GLY A 257 -28.90 -7.73 -18.69
C GLY A 257 -27.86 -6.73 -19.19
N ASP A 258 -27.54 -5.69 -18.41
CA ASP A 258 -26.58 -4.67 -18.81
C ASP A 258 -25.17 -5.26 -19.00
N LYS A 259 -24.44 -4.75 -19.98
CA LYS A 259 -23.05 -5.12 -20.24
C LYS A 259 -22.13 -3.97 -19.90
N VAL A 260 -21.20 -4.20 -18.98
CA VAL A 260 -20.17 -3.21 -18.61
C VAL A 260 -18.82 -3.65 -19.16
N THR A 261 -18.07 -2.68 -19.68
CA THR A 261 -16.72 -2.91 -20.20
C THR A 261 -15.68 -2.55 -19.14
N PHE A 262 -14.74 -3.46 -18.92
CA PHE A 262 -13.59 -3.30 -18.04
C PHE A 262 -12.31 -3.22 -18.86
N ARG A 263 -11.31 -2.49 -18.34
CA ARG A 263 -9.99 -2.39 -18.95
C ARG A 263 -8.90 -2.43 -17.89
N ILE A 264 -7.98 -3.38 -18.02
CA ILE A 264 -6.83 -3.50 -17.13
C ILE A 264 -5.55 -3.47 -17.98
N LYS A 265 -4.68 -2.49 -17.74
CA LYS A 265 -3.36 -2.39 -18.38
C LYS A 265 -2.43 -3.49 -17.87
N ASN A 266 -1.45 -3.84 -18.71
CA ASN A 266 -0.39 -4.81 -18.40
C ASN A 266 -0.92 -6.21 -18.04
N ILE A 267 -2.12 -6.53 -18.54
CA ILE A 267 -2.70 -7.87 -18.58
C ILE A 267 -2.99 -8.22 -20.04
N SER A 268 -2.65 -9.44 -20.43
CA SER A 268 -2.83 -10.00 -21.77
C SER A 268 -4.05 -10.92 -21.85
N LYS A 269 -4.41 -11.38 -23.06
CA LYS A 269 -5.44 -12.41 -23.24
C LYS A 269 -5.03 -13.80 -22.75
N SER A 270 -3.73 -14.08 -22.73
CA SER A 270 -3.22 -15.35 -22.22
C SER A 270 -3.34 -15.47 -20.70
N ASP A 271 -3.47 -14.32 -20.01
CA ASP A 271 -3.63 -14.29 -18.57
C ASP A 271 -5.03 -14.73 -18.15
N GLN A 272 -5.11 -15.56 -17.10
CA GLN A 272 -6.37 -16.11 -16.63
C GLN A 272 -7.13 -15.10 -15.79
N VAL A 273 -8.00 -14.31 -16.43
CA VAL A 273 -8.90 -13.37 -15.75
C VAL A 273 -10.33 -13.91 -15.67
N TYR A 274 -10.90 -13.92 -14.47
CA TYR A 274 -12.28 -14.32 -14.22
C TYR A 274 -12.83 -13.60 -12.98
N TYR A 275 -14.13 -13.78 -12.71
CA TYR A 275 -14.76 -13.34 -11.46
C TYR A 275 -15.58 -14.48 -10.85
N LEU A 276 -15.97 -14.35 -9.60
CA LEU A 276 -16.88 -15.30 -8.95
C LEU A 276 -18.31 -14.76 -8.96
N ASN A 277 -19.27 -15.63 -9.26
CA ASN A 277 -20.69 -15.30 -9.10
C ASN A 277 -21.11 -15.38 -7.60
N LYS A 278 -22.37 -15.04 -7.28
CA LYS A 278 -22.91 -15.07 -5.91
C LYS A 278 -22.93 -16.47 -5.25
N ARG A 279 -22.65 -17.53 -6.02
CA ARG A 279 -22.52 -18.92 -5.55
C ARG A 279 -21.05 -19.35 -5.45
N ASN A 280 -20.10 -18.41 -5.51
CA ASN A 280 -18.66 -18.66 -5.51
C ASN A 280 -18.17 -19.53 -6.67
N GLN A 281 -18.87 -19.54 -7.80
CA GLN A 281 -18.45 -20.27 -8.99
C GLN A 281 -17.69 -19.34 -9.94
N PRO A 282 -16.57 -19.79 -10.54
CA PRO A 282 -15.81 -18.99 -11.50
C PRO A 282 -16.62 -18.77 -12.79
N VAL A 283 -16.63 -17.52 -13.25
CA VAL A 283 -17.28 -17.09 -14.49
C VAL A 283 -16.25 -16.41 -15.37
N LYS A 284 -16.13 -16.87 -16.61
CA LYS A 284 -15.21 -16.31 -17.60
C LYS A 284 -15.66 -14.91 -18.00
N ILE A 285 -14.69 -14.04 -18.26
CA ILE A 285 -14.92 -12.73 -18.87
C ILE A 285 -15.39 -12.88 -20.32
N GLU A 286 -16.18 -11.91 -20.80
CA GLU A 286 -16.77 -11.92 -22.13
C GLU A 286 -15.96 -11.02 -23.10
N ASN A 287 -15.93 -11.39 -24.38
CA ASN A 287 -15.34 -10.58 -25.45
C ASN A 287 -13.93 -9.98 -25.16
N PRO A 288 -12.96 -10.76 -24.63
CA PRO A 288 -11.64 -10.23 -24.33
C PRO A 288 -10.95 -9.72 -25.60
N LYS A 289 -10.31 -8.56 -25.51
CA LYS A 289 -9.57 -7.87 -26.59
C LYS A 289 -8.32 -7.21 -26.01
N GLU A 290 -7.18 -7.37 -26.64
CA GLU A 290 -5.98 -6.60 -26.27
C GLU A 290 -6.07 -5.23 -26.94
N LYS A 291 -5.98 -4.17 -26.14
CA LYS A 291 -6.14 -2.79 -26.61
C LYS A 291 -5.37 -1.85 -25.69
N LYS A 292 -4.62 -0.91 -26.28
CA LYS A 292 -3.85 0.11 -25.54
C LYS A 292 -2.92 -0.47 -24.44
N GLY A 293 -2.27 -1.61 -24.72
CA GLY A 293 -1.35 -2.26 -23.78
C GLY A 293 -2.04 -2.94 -22.60
N GLY A 294 -3.32 -3.32 -22.73
CA GLY A 294 -4.06 -4.02 -21.69
C GLY A 294 -5.19 -4.89 -22.24
N LEU A 295 -5.89 -5.55 -21.33
CA LEU A 295 -7.03 -6.40 -21.59
C LEU A 295 -8.33 -5.60 -21.41
N GLU A 296 -9.07 -5.42 -22.51
CA GLU A 296 -10.45 -4.94 -22.52
C GLU A 296 -11.38 -6.17 -22.55
N PHE A 297 -12.37 -6.21 -21.67
CA PHE A 297 -13.35 -7.31 -21.62
C PHE A 297 -14.70 -6.82 -21.11
N GLN A 298 -15.72 -7.67 -21.19
CA GLN A 298 -17.08 -7.35 -20.78
C GLN A 298 -17.59 -8.32 -19.71
N VAL A 299 -18.54 -7.84 -18.94
CA VAL A 299 -19.34 -8.65 -18.01
C VAL A 299 -20.81 -8.30 -18.19
N THR A 300 -21.66 -9.31 -18.40
CA THR A 300 -23.11 -9.16 -18.36
C THR A 300 -23.62 -9.24 -16.93
N PHE A 301 -24.19 -8.16 -16.43
CA PHE A 301 -24.74 -8.06 -15.09
C PHE A 301 -26.14 -8.66 -15.03
N ASN A 302 -26.28 -9.76 -14.29
CA ASN A 302 -27.53 -10.44 -14.09
C ASN A 302 -27.75 -10.78 -12.60
N ARG A 303 -28.88 -11.39 -12.28
CA ARG A 303 -29.24 -11.80 -10.91
C ARG A 303 -28.25 -12.77 -10.23
N ASN A 304 -27.25 -13.31 -10.94
CA ASN A 304 -26.21 -14.18 -10.36
C ASN A 304 -24.96 -13.41 -9.92
N ILE A 305 -24.83 -12.12 -10.22
CA ILE A 305 -23.76 -11.28 -9.67
C ILE A 305 -24.15 -10.82 -8.26
N GLY A 306 -23.19 -10.85 -7.33
CA GLY A 306 -23.40 -10.39 -5.95
C GLY A 306 -23.40 -8.87 -5.83
N GLN A 307 -23.49 -8.38 -4.59
CA GLN A 307 -23.35 -6.94 -4.27
C GLN A 307 -21.95 -6.40 -4.60
N PHE A 308 -20.97 -7.30 -4.76
CA PHE A 308 -19.62 -6.98 -5.18
C PHE A 308 -19.21 -7.92 -6.31
N ILE A 309 -18.39 -7.41 -7.22
CA ILE A 309 -17.69 -8.21 -8.22
C ILE A 309 -16.19 -8.05 -8.00
N THR A 310 -15.50 -9.18 -7.83
CA THR A 310 -14.04 -9.24 -7.65
C THR A 310 -13.44 -9.96 -8.84
N PHE A 311 -12.47 -9.33 -9.48
CA PHE A 311 -11.68 -9.95 -10.53
C PHE A 311 -10.45 -10.64 -9.95
N TYR A 312 -10.17 -11.81 -10.51
CA TYR A 312 -9.05 -12.64 -10.16
C TYR A 312 -8.12 -12.76 -11.36
N LEU A 313 -6.82 -12.69 -11.10
CA LEU A 313 -5.74 -13.01 -12.03
C LEU A 313 -5.06 -14.27 -11.52
N TYR A 314 -5.19 -15.37 -12.27
CA TYR A 314 -4.83 -16.72 -11.83
C TYR A 314 -5.57 -17.09 -10.53
N THR A 315 -4.89 -17.10 -9.39
CA THR A 315 -5.48 -17.43 -8.08
C THR A 315 -5.64 -16.21 -7.18
N ASN A 316 -5.23 -15.03 -7.64
CA ASN A 316 -5.11 -13.83 -6.82
C ASN A 316 -6.23 -12.82 -7.13
N SER A 317 -6.91 -12.31 -6.11
CA SER A 317 -7.79 -11.14 -6.27
C SER A 317 -6.96 -9.92 -6.67
N ILE A 318 -7.41 -9.17 -7.68
CA ILE A 318 -6.69 -7.99 -8.19
C ILE A 318 -7.47 -6.69 -8.01
N VAL A 319 -8.80 -6.71 -8.20
CA VAL A 319 -9.64 -5.53 -7.98
C VAL A 319 -11.09 -5.91 -7.70
N SER A 320 -11.77 -5.13 -6.85
CA SER A 320 -13.20 -5.27 -6.59
C SER A 320 -13.98 -3.99 -6.84
N PHE A 321 -15.24 -4.18 -7.26
CA PHE A 321 -16.23 -3.15 -7.48
C PHE A 321 -17.50 -3.46 -6.71
N LYS A 322 -18.21 -2.41 -6.29
CA LYS A 322 -19.54 -2.49 -5.71
C LYS A 322 -20.59 -2.41 -6.82
N VAL A 323 -21.57 -3.29 -6.76
CA VAL A 323 -22.65 -3.39 -7.75
C VAL A 323 -23.94 -2.89 -7.10
N ILE A 324 -24.55 -1.89 -7.72
CA ILE A 324 -25.87 -1.37 -7.34
C ILE A 324 -26.84 -1.76 -8.44
N GLN A 325 -27.68 -2.75 -8.17
CA GLN A 325 -28.71 -3.19 -9.09
C GLN A 325 -29.90 -2.23 -9.00
N LYS A 326 -30.23 -1.58 -10.11
CA LYS A 326 -31.38 -0.66 -10.22
C LYS A 326 -32.66 -1.38 -10.67
#